data_AF-A0A960JLT2-F1
#
_entry.id   AF-A0A960JLT2-F1
#
_cell.length_a   1.000
_cell.length_b   1.000
_cell.length_c   1.000
_cell.angle_alpha   90.00
_cell.angle_beta   90.00
_cell.angle_gamma   90.00
#
_symmetry.space_group_name_H-M   'P 1'
#
loop_
_entity.id
_entity.type
_entity.pdbx_description
1 polymer ?
#
loop_
_entity_poly.entity_id
_entity_poly.type
_entity_poly.pdbx_seq_one_letter_code
_entity_poly.pdbx_strand_id
1 'polypeptide(L)'
;MAHPEPTRPKGAMMTALSTSDRSASQAAPTEPGAPPRDGVGPVAAGVAGVVFAGAIFGFFYAWVCSTMWGLDAADPRVAIEAMQAMNASVRNPVFFPAFFGTPVVLGFAAWSARRGGFPSASRWFLAASLVYLVGGLLLTMTLNVPMNEELATVTVPGSRTAAAAIWNDYSGTWQLWNTARTVFSGISLVLAGIGLARICTDKTA
;
A
#
# COMPACT_ATOMS: atom_id res chain seq x y z
N MET A 1 -73.94 -23.77 70.43
CA MET A 1 -73.29 -22.46 70.64
C MET A 1 -73.10 -21.80 69.28
N ALA A 2 -73.58 -20.56 69.16
CA ALA A 2 -73.25 -19.49 68.19
C ALA A 2 -73.64 -19.63 66.68
N HIS A 3 -74.68 -18.85 66.34
CA HIS A 3 -75.19 -18.27 65.08
C HIS A 3 -74.17 -17.44 64.24
N PRO A 4 -74.54 -16.70 63.14
CA PRO A 4 -75.42 -16.93 61.97
C PRO A 4 -74.79 -16.49 60.59
N GLU A 5 -75.57 -16.58 59.49
CA GLU A 5 -75.41 -16.02 58.11
C GLU A 5 -74.98 -14.52 58.02
N PRO A 6 -74.49 -13.92 56.88
CA PRO A 6 -75.18 -13.90 55.56
C PRO A 6 -74.36 -13.61 54.25
N THR A 7 -75.11 -13.45 53.14
CA THR A 7 -74.95 -12.65 51.89
C THR A 7 -74.14 -13.11 50.64
N ARG A 8 -74.88 -13.23 49.51
CA ARG A 8 -74.40 -13.24 48.09
C ARG A 8 -74.04 -11.83 47.57
N PRO A 9 -73.22 -11.73 46.51
CA PRO A 9 -73.67 -11.08 45.24
C PRO A 9 -73.23 -11.88 43.99
N LYS A 10 -74.08 -12.09 42.95
CA LYS A 10 -74.47 -11.26 41.79
C LYS A 10 -73.35 -10.98 40.74
N GLY A 11 -73.67 -11.31 39.47
CA GLY A 11 -73.06 -10.75 38.25
C GLY A 11 -72.12 -11.72 37.52
N ALA A 12 -72.52 -12.42 36.45
CA ALA A 12 -72.78 -11.97 35.08
C ALA A 12 -71.53 -11.48 34.33
N MET A 13 -71.06 -12.28 33.36
CA MET A 13 -70.28 -11.93 32.14
C MET A 13 -69.69 -13.24 31.61
N MET A 14 -69.52 -13.53 30.33
CA MET A 14 -69.99 -12.96 29.07
C MET A 14 -69.49 -13.97 28.04
N THR A 15 -70.39 -14.57 27.28
CA THR A 15 -70.02 -15.40 26.13
C THR A 15 -69.37 -14.49 25.09
N ALA A 16 -68.05 -14.56 24.94
CA ALA A 16 -67.35 -13.90 23.85
C ALA A 16 -67.03 -14.92 22.75
N LEU A 17 -67.62 -14.64 21.59
CA LEU A 17 -67.51 -15.37 20.34
C LEU A 17 -66.08 -15.37 19.79
N SER A 18 -65.71 -16.53 19.27
CA SER A 18 -64.66 -16.75 18.28
C SER A 18 -64.70 -15.72 17.14
N THR A 19 -63.56 -15.08 16.84
CA THR A 19 -63.20 -14.67 15.47
C THR A 19 -61.68 -14.66 15.31
N SER A 20 -61.20 -15.62 14.51
CA SER A 20 -60.17 -15.50 13.48
C SER A 20 -59.01 -14.50 13.62
N ASP A 21 -57.80 -15.07 13.66
CA ASP A 21 -56.80 -14.89 12.59
C ASP A 21 -56.29 -13.47 12.34
N ARG A 22 -55.14 -13.15 12.95
CA ARG A 22 -54.11 -12.27 12.38
C ARG A 22 -52.83 -12.35 13.22
N SER A 23 -52.16 -13.51 13.20
CA SER A 23 -50.71 -13.52 13.40
C SER A 23 -50.07 -13.01 12.11
N ALA A 24 -50.20 -11.71 11.85
CA ALA A 24 -49.35 -11.03 10.90
C ALA A 24 -47.94 -11.09 11.48
N SER A 25 -47.19 -12.12 11.08
CA SER A 25 -45.74 -12.12 11.13
C SER A 25 -45.30 -10.83 10.41
N GLN A 26 -44.98 -9.80 11.18
CA GLN A 26 -44.20 -8.69 10.68
C GLN A 26 -42.84 -9.27 10.31
N ALA A 27 -42.71 -9.73 9.07
CA ALA A 27 -41.42 -9.93 8.46
C ALA A 27 -40.71 -8.58 8.55
N ALA A 28 -39.64 -8.54 9.35
CA ALA A 28 -38.76 -7.38 9.43
C ALA A 28 -38.40 -6.96 8.00
N PRO A 29 -38.36 -5.65 7.68
CA PRO A 29 -37.93 -5.20 6.37
C PRO A 29 -36.55 -5.80 6.12
N THR A 30 -36.45 -6.67 5.10
CA THR A 30 -35.17 -7.18 4.61
C THR A 30 -34.34 -5.96 4.28
N GLU A 31 -33.31 -5.70 5.08
CA GLU A 31 -32.33 -4.66 4.75
C GLU A 31 -31.91 -4.86 3.28
N PRO A 32 -31.80 -3.79 2.48
CA PRO A 32 -31.30 -3.91 1.13
C PRO A 32 -29.97 -4.66 1.19
N GLY A 33 -29.95 -5.88 0.64
CA GLY A 33 -28.75 -6.71 0.61
C GLY A 33 -27.61 -5.87 0.06
N ALA A 34 -26.46 -5.88 0.75
CA ALA A 34 -25.31 -5.08 0.35
C ALA A 34 -25.03 -5.28 -1.16
N PRO A 35 -24.75 -4.20 -1.91
CA PRO A 35 -24.53 -4.31 -3.35
C PRO A 35 -23.44 -5.36 -3.65
N PRO A 36 -23.56 -6.11 -4.77
CA PRO A 36 -22.60 -7.17 -5.11
C PRO A 36 -21.17 -6.62 -5.19
N ARG A 37 -20.20 -7.35 -4.62
CA ARG A 37 -18.77 -7.00 -4.72
C ARG A 37 -18.27 -7.14 -6.17
N ASP A 38 -17.81 -6.05 -6.79
CA ASP A 38 -17.34 -5.99 -8.18
C ASP A 38 -15.81 -6.21 -8.30
N GLY A 39 -15.33 -7.39 -7.93
CA GLY A 39 -13.89 -7.61 -7.77
C GLY A 39 -13.03 -7.70 -9.04
N VAL A 40 -13.45 -7.23 -10.22
CA VAL A 40 -12.59 -7.18 -11.43
C VAL A 40 -11.72 -5.93 -11.43
N GLY A 41 -12.32 -4.75 -11.20
CA GLY A 41 -11.59 -3.47 -11.14
C GLY A 41 -10.51 -3.43 -10.05
N PRO A 42 -10.83 -3.82 -8.79
CA PRO A 42 -9.85 -3.86 -7.71
C PRO A 42 -8.69 -4.84 -7.96
N VAL A 43 -8.95 -5.99 -8.60
CA VAL A 43 -7.90 -6.96 -8.93
C VAL A 43 -6.96 -6.39 -9.99
N ALA A 44 -7.49 -5.81 -11.08
CA ALA A 44 -6.68 -5.21 -12.11
C ALA A 44 -5.80 -4.07 -11.56
N ALA A 45 -6.38 -3.19 -10.74
CA ALA A 45 -5.65 -2.11 -10.08
C ALA A 45 -4.59 -2.65 -9.09
N GLY A 46 -4.92 -3.71 -8.35
CA GLY A 46 -3.98 -4.36 -7.42
C GLY A 46 -2.80 -5.01 -8.12
N VAL A 47 -3.04 -5.72 -9.24
CA VAL A 47 -1.96 -6.30 -10.08
C VAL A 47 -1.06 -5.20 -10.63
N ALA A 48 -1.63 -4.11 -11.15
CA ALA A 48 -0.85 -2.96 -11.61
C ALA A 48 0.00 -2.37 -10.48
N GLY A 49 -0.57 -2.24 -9.27
CA GLY A 49 0.15 -1.78 -8.08
C GLY A 49 1.34 -2.66 -7.71
N VAL A 50 1.17 -3.99 -7.76
CA VAL A 50 2.25 -4.96 -7.51
C VAL A 50 3.34 -4.85 -8.57
N VAL A 51 2.99 -4.71 -9.85
CA VAL A 51 3.97 -4.56 -10.94
C VAL A 51 4.79 -3.28 -10.77
N PHE A 52 4.15 -2.16 -10.45
CA PHE A 52 4.84 -0.88 -10.23
C PHE A 52 5.75 -0.92 -9.00
N ALA A 53 5.25 -1.42 -7.86
CA ALA A 53 6.05 -1.60 -6.65
C ALA A 53 7.22 -2.58 -6.88
N GLY A 54 7.00 -3.64 -7.64
CA GLY A 54 8.02 -4.62 -8.01
C GLY A 54 9.10 -4.04 -8.91
N ALA A 55 8.72 -3.24 -9.90
CA ALA A 55 9.66 -2.56 -10.79
C ALA A 55 10.59 -1.63 -10.00
N ILE A 56 10.05 -0.84 -9.06
CA ILE A 56 10.87 0.10 -8.31
C ILE A 56 11.69 -0.56 -7.20
N PHE A 57 11.14 -1.59 -6.53
CA PHE A 57 11.93 -2.43 -5.63
C PHE A 57 13.11 -3.07 -6.37
N GLY A 58 12.86 -3.68 -7.52
CA GLY A 58 13.88 -4.33 -8.34
C GLY A 58 14.95 -3.34 -8.81
N PHE A 59 14.55 -2.12 -9.20
CA PHE A 59 15.50 -1.06 -9.52
C PHE A 59 16.42 -0.76 -8.35
N PHE A 60 15.91 -0.38 -7.17
CA PHE A 60 16.78 -0.06 -6.04
C PHE A 60 17.63 -1.25 -5.57
N TYR A 61 17.07 -2.46 -5.63
CA TYR A 61 17.77 -3.69 -5.28
C TYR A 61 18.98 -3.94 -6.20
N ALA A 62 18.84 -3.76 -7.52
CA ALA A 62 19.95 -3.89 -8.47
C ALA A 62 21.09 -2.92 -8.16
N TRP A 63 20.76 -1.72 -7.69
CA TRP A 63 21.74 -0.73 -7.24
C TRP A 63 22.46 -1.11 -5.95
N VAL A 64 21.85 -1.93 -5.09
CA VAL A 64 22.51 -2.50 -3.91
C VAL A 64 23.43 -3.65 -4.32
N CYS A 65 22.90 -4.69 -4.96
CA CYS A 65 23.58 -5.98 -5.07
C CYS A 65 24.49 -6.13 -6.30
N SER A 66 24.51 -5.16 -7.21
CA SER A 66 25.35 -5.23 -8.40
C SER A 66 26.01 -3.90 -8.74
N THR A 67 25.24 -2.81 -8.89
CA THR A 67 25.79 -1.57 -9.45
C THR A 67 26.82 -0.93 -8.51
N MET A 68 26.46 -0.65 -7.26
CA MET A 68 27.38 0.02 -6.34
C MET A 68 28.58 -0.86 -5.98
N TRP A 69 28.39 -2.17 -5.81
CA TRP A 69 29.50 -3.10 -5.57
C TRP A 69 30.48 -3.16 -6.76
N GLY A 70 29.96 -3.12 -7.99
CA GLY A 70 30.80 -3.03 -9.19
C GLY A 70 31.58 -1.72 -9.28
N LEU A 71 30.93 -0.59 -8.95
CA LEU A 71 31.57 0.73 -8.94
C LEU A 71 32.64 0.83 -7.84
N ASP A 72 32.38 0.28 -6.65
CA ASP A 72 33.33 0.24 -5.54
C ASP A 72 34.58 -0.60 -5.85
N ALA A 73 34.44 -1.62 -6.70
CA ALA A 73 35.56 -2.45 -7.17
C ALA A 73 36.35 -1.80 -8.32
N ALA A 74 35.78 -0.81 -9.01
CA ALA A 74 36.39 -0.15 -10.15
C ALA A 74 37.48 0.85 -9.71
N ASP A 75 38.24 1.37 -10.69
CA ASP A 75 39.06 2.56 -10.43
C ASP A 75 38.13 3.73 -10.04
N PRO A 76 38.39 4.45 -8.94
CA PRO A 76 37.48 5.49 -8.45
C PRO A 76 37.27 6.63 -9.45
N ARG A 77 38.21 6.85 -10.38
CA ARG A 77 38.04 7.84 -11.46
C ARG A 77 36.94 7.41 -12.42
N VAL A 78 36.93 6.13 -12.78
CA VAL A 78 35.88 5.51 -13.61
C VAL A 78 34.57 5.45 -12.84
N ALA A 79 34.61 5.12 -11.55
CA ALA A 79 33.41 5.03 -10.72
C ALA A 79 32.65 6.36 -10.64
N ILE A 80 33.37 7.47 -10.40
CA ILE A 80 32.78 8.81 -10.34
C ILE A 80 32.15 9.18 -11.70
N GLU A 81 32.91 9.04 -12.79
CA GLU A 81 32.43 9.38 -14.14
C GLU A 81 31.20 8.54 -14.53
N ALA A 82 31.24 7.23 -14.26
CA ALA A 82 30.12 6.33 -14.53
C ALA A 82 28.89 6.69 -13.68
N MET A 83 29.08 6.97 -12.39
CA MET A 83 28.00 7.35 -11.48
C MET A 83 27.33 8.66 -11.93
N GLN A 84 28.10 9.66 -12.35
CA GLN A 84 27.59 10.92 -12.91
C GLN A 84 26.72 10.66 -14.14
N ALA A 85 27.22 9.87 -15.10
CA ALA A 85 26.49 9.53 -16.32
C ALA A 85 25.20 8.73 -16.05
N MET A 86 25.28 7.72 -15.18
CA MET A 86 24.12 6.90 -14.80
C MET A 86 23.05 7.73 -14.08
N ASN A 87 23.45 8.59 -13.13
CA ASN A 87 22.55 9.50 -12.42
C ASN A 87 21.88 10.51 -13.36
N ALA A 88 22.59 11.02 -14.36
CA ALA A 88 21.99 11.89 -15.38
C ALA A 88 20.96 11.11 -16.22
N SER A 89 21.28 9.87 -16.60
CA SER A 89 20.43 9.04 -17.46
C SER A 89 19.12 8.59 -16.80
N VAL A 90 19.07 8.46 -15.47
CA VAL A 90 17.88 7.96 -14.75
C VAL A 90 16.67 8.90 -14.87
N ARG A 91 16.91 10.17 -15.21
CA ARG A 91 15.88 11.21 -15.42
C ARG A 91 15.28 11.08 -16.81
N ASN A 92 14.61 9.96 -17.06
CA ASN A 92 14.06 9.62 -18.38
C ASN A 92 12.58 9.18 -18.34
N PRO A 93 11.87 9.23 -19.48
CA PRO A 93 10.46 8.84 -19.57
C PRO A 93 10.15 7.36 -19.29
N VAL A 94 11.15 6.47 -19.27
CA VAL A 94 10.97 5.04 -19.02
C VAL A 94 10.99 4.73 -17.52
N PHE A 95 11.87 5.39 -16.76
CA PHE A 95 11.94 5.26 -15.30
C PHE A 95 10.82 6.05 -14.60
N PHE A 96 10.47 7.22 -15.14
CA PHE A 96 9.51 8.14 -14.55
C PHE A 96 8.17 7.50 -14.14
N PRO A 97 7.49 6.69 -14.99
CA PRO A 97 6.22 6.08 -14.65
C PRO A 97 6.30 5.15 -13.45
N ALA A 98 7.31 4.28 -13.37
CA ALA A 98 7.46 3.39 -12.22
C ALA A 98 7.73 4.20 -10.94
N PHE A 99 8.64 5.18 -11.01
CA PHE A 99 9.06 5.94 -9.83
C PHE A 99 7.97 6.86 -9.26
N PHE A 100 7.31 7.66 -10.11
CA PHE A 100 6.25 8.60 -9.67
C PHE A 100 4.85 7.99 -9.70
N GLY A 101 4.62 6.99 -10.55
CA GLY A 101 3.31 6.35 -10.71
C GLY A 101 3.01 5.32 -9.63
N THR A 102 4.02 4.69 -9.00
CA THR A 102 3.80 3.69 -7.93
C THR A 102 2.80 4.15 -6.86
N PRO A 103 2.95 5.32 -6.21
CA PRO A 103 2.03 5.74 -5.16
C PRO A 103 0.64 6.09 -5.71
N VAL A 104 0.57 6.59 -6.95
CA VAL A 104 -0.70 6.92 -7.64
C VAL A 104 -1.48 5.65 -7.94
N VAL A 105 -0.83 4.63 -8.52
CA VAL A 105 -1.45 3.35 -8.86
C VAL A 105 -1.88 2.61 -7.60
N LEU A 106 -1.05 2.59 -6.54
CA LEU A 106 -1.41 2.00 -5.25
C LEU A 106 -2.56 2.76 -4.57
N GLY A 107 -2.58 4.10 -4.65
CA GLY A 107 -3.70 4.90 -4.16
C GLY A 107 -5.00 4.64 -4.92
N PHE A 108 -4.91 4.48 -6.24
CA PHE A 108 -6.04 4.07 -7.08
C PHE A 108 -6.52 2.65 -6.75
N ALA A 109 -5.62 1.70 -6.52
CA ALA A 109 -5.97 0.36 -6.05
C ALA A 109 -6.68 0.40 -4.69
N ALA A 110 -6.21 1.25 -3.76
CA ALA A 110 -6.87 1.46 -2.47
C ALA A 110 -8.29 2.02 -2.61
N TRP A 111 -8.47 3.02 -3.48
CA TRP A 111 -9.77 3.61 -3.80
C TRP A 111 -10.71 2.60 -4.47
N SER A 112 -10.22 1.87 -5.48
CA SER A 112 -10.99 0.86 -6.21
C SER A 112 -11.43 -0.26 -5.26
N ALA A 113 -10.53 -0.78 -4.43
CA ALA A 113 -10.86 -1.79 -3.42
C ALA A 113 -11.91 -1.29 -2.42
N ARG A 114 -11.86 -0.01 -2.02
CA ARG A 114 -12.89 0.58 -1.14
C ARG A 114 -14.25 0.61 -1.81
N ARG A 115 -14.30 1.04 -3.08
CA ARG A 115 -15.53 1.11 -3.88
C ARG A 115 -16.13 -0.28 -4.10
N GLY A 116 -15.29 -1.29 -4.32
CA GLY A 116 -15.74 -2.67 -4.54
C GLY A 116 -16.04 -3.49 -3.29
N GLY A 117 -16.11 -2.85 -2.11
CA GLY A 117 -16.50 -3.53 -0.87
C GLY A 117 -15.40 -4.40 -0.24
N PHE A 118 -14.12 -4.09 -0.52
CA PHE A 118 -12.93 -4.74 0.05
C PHE A 118 -12.16 -3.78 0.98
N PRO A 119 -12.71 -3.38 2.15
CA PRO A 119 -12.08 -2.42 3.04
C PRO A 119 -10.76 -2.91 3.64
N SER A 120 -10.58 -4.24 3.78
CA SER A 120 -9.31 -4.82 4.21
C SER A 120 -8.20 -4.58 3.18
N ALA A 121 -8.42 -4.97 1.93
CA ALA A 121 -7.49 -4.73 0.82
C ALA A 121 -7.18 -3.24 0.63
N SER A 122 -8.21 -2.38 0.72
CA SER A 122 -8.05 -0.92 0.63
C SER A 122 -7.02 -0.37 1.62
N ARG A 123 -7.05 -0.83 2.89
CA ARG A 123 -6.09 -0.39 3.91
C ARG A 123 -4.66 -0.82 3.58
N TRP A 124 -4.47 -2.03 3.05
CA TRP A 124 -3.15 -2.54 2.67
C TRP A 124 -2.56 -1.77 1.48
N PHE A 125 -3.34 -1.49 0.44
CA PHE A 125 -2.87 -0.68 -0.69
C PHE A 125 -2.56 0.77 -0.30
N LEU A 126 -3.37 1.37 0.58
CA LEU A 126 -3.10 2.71 1.09
C LEU A 126 -1.80 2.73 1.91
N ALA A 127 -1.59 1.74 2.78
CA ALA A 127 -0.35 1.60 3.53
C ALA A 127 0.86 1.43 2.58
N ALA A 128 0.74 0.58 1.55
CA ALA A 128 1.77 0.40 0.54
C ALA A 128 2.14 1.73 -0.16
N SER A 129 1.13 2.51 -0.55
CA SER A 129 1.33 3.82 -1.18
C SER A 129 2.08 4.79 -0.26
N LEU A 130 1.65 4.91 0.99
CA LEU A 130 2.27 5.81 1.98
C LEU A 130 3.71 5.41 2.34
N VAL A 131 3.95 4.10 2.52
CA VAL A 131 5.29 3.56 2.79
C VAL A 131 6.25 3.91 1.65
N TYR A 132 5.83 3.76 0.40
CA TYR A 132 6.66 4.13 -0.75
C TYR A 132 6.85 5.65 -0.89
N LEU A 133 5.82 6.46 -0.63
CA LEU A 133 5.95 7.93 -0.64
C LEU A 133 7.03 8.40 0.34
N VAL A 134 7.02 7.88 1.57
CA VAL A 134 7.97 8.27 2.61
C VAL A 134 9.36 7.67 2.34
N GLY A 135 9.43 6.37 2.08
CA GLY A 135 10.72 5.68 2.03
C GLY A 135 11.37 5.61 0.66
N GLY A 136 10.59 5.65 -0.42
CA GLY A 136 11.10 5.64 -1.79
C GLY A 136 11.25 7.06 -2.34
N LEU A 137 10.15 7.80 -2.39
CA LEU A 137 10.10 9.10 -3.06
C LEU A 137 10.78 10.21 -2.24
N LEU A 138 10.36 10.40 -0.99
CA LEU A 138 10.85 11.48 -0.14
C LEU A 138 12.36 11.35 0.11
N LEU A 139 12.85 10.16 0.51
CA LEU A 139 14.29 9.93 0.67
C LEU A 139 15.08 10.20 -0.62
N THR A 140 14.53 9.83 -1.79
CA THR A 140 15.19 10.13 -3.06
C THR A 140 15.30 11.63 -3.27
N MET A 141 14.22 12.38 -3.07
CA MET A 141 14.18 13.82 -3.33
C MET A 141 15.02 14.64 -2.34
N THR A 142 15.08 14.23 -1.07
CA THR A 142 15.73 15.03 -0.02
C THR A 142 17.17 14.61 0.25
N LEU A 143 17.59 13.41 -0.16
CA LEU A 143 18.92 12.88 0.15
C LEU A 143 19.65 12.47 -1.13
N ASN A 144 19.15 11.48 -1.86
CA ASN A 144 19.90 10.92 -2.99
C ASN A 144 20.02 11.87 -4.18
N VAL A 145 18.98 12.64 -4.51
CA VAL A 145 19.04 13.63 -5.61
C VAL A 145 20.03 14.75 -5.28
N PRO A 146 19.99 15.41 -4.11
CA PRO A 146 21.01 16.38 -3.74
C PRO A 146 22.44 15.82 -3.81
N MET A 147 22.67 14.63 -3.26
CA MET A 147 23.98 13.97 -3.33
C MET A 147 24.44 13.73 -4.78
N ASN A 148 23.51 13.32 -5.65
CA ASN A 148 23.81 13.08 -7.07
C ASN A 148 24.14 14.38 -7.81
N GLU A 149 23.44 15.48 -7.49
CA GLU A 149 23.68 16.80 -8.06
C GLU A 149 25.01 17.38 -7.59
N GLU A 150 25.36 17.21 -6.31
CA GLU A 150 26.68 17.57 -5.79
C GLU A 150 27.80 16.81 -6.51
N LEU A 151 27.69 15.47 -6.62
CA LEU A 151 28.66 14.66 -7.34
C LEU A 151 28.76 15.08 -8.82
N ALA A 152 27.66 15.49 -9.46
CA ALA A 152 27.66 15.93 -10.85
C ALA A 152 28.50 17.19 -11.11
N THR A 153 28.79 18.00 -10.07
CA THR A 153 29.66 19.18 -10.19
C THR A 153 31.15 18.87 -10.03
N VAL A 154 31.49 17.66 -9.58
CA VAL A 154 32.87 17.25 -9.31
C VAL A 154 33.62 16.99 -10.63
N THR A 155 34.76 17.68 -10.80
CA THR A 155 35.73 17.31 -11.85
C THR A 155 36.56 16.13 -11.38
N VAL A 156 36.59 15.04 -12.16
CA VAL A 156 37.30 13.82 -11.81
C VAL A 156 38.81 14.07 -11.72
N PRO A 157 39.47 13.83 -10.57
CA PRO A 157 40.91 14.04 -10.44
C PRO A 157 41.71 13.03 -11.27
N GLY A 158 42.82 13.47 -11.86
CA GLY A 158 43.77 12.56 -12.51
C GLY A 158 44.46 11.59 -11.52
N SER A 159 44.63 12.03 -10.27
CA SER A 159 45.19 11.23 -9.18
C SER A 159 44.18 10.23 -8.63
N ARG A 160 44.53 8.95 -8.65
CA ARG A 160 43.71 7.87 -8.09
C ARG A 160 43.41 8.07 -6.60
N THR A 161 44.39 8.55 -5.83
CA THR A 161 44.23 8.77 -4.39
C THR A 161 43.22 9.88 -4.09
N ALA A 162 43.27 10.98 -4.87
CA ALA A 162 42.31 12.07 -4.72
C ALA A 162 40.89 11.64 -5.11
N ALA A 163 40.75 10.88 -6.21
CA ALA A 163 39.46 10.32 -6.62
C ALA A 163 38.90 9.33 -5.59
N ALA A 164 39.77 8.50 -4.97
CA ALA A 164 39.35 7.55 -3.95
C ALA A 164 38.76 8.24 -2.71
N ALA A 165 39.31 9.37 -2.28
CA ALA A 165 38.77 10.14 -1.16
C ALA A 165 37.34 10.61 -1.46
N ILE A 166 37.12 11.21 -2.63
CA ILE A 166 35.79 11.66 -3.08
C ILE A 166 34.81 10.49 -3.16
N TRP A 167 35.22 9.38 -3.78
CA TRP A 167 34.36 8.22 -3.95
C TRP A 167 33.97 7.59 -2.60
N ASN A 168 34.90 7.48 -1.66
CA ASN A 168 34.63 6.91 -0.35
C ASN A 168 33.65 7.76 0.48
N ASP A 169 33.77 9.09 0.41
CA ASP A 169 32.86 10.01 1.10
C ASP A 169 31.43 9.93 0.53
N TYR A 170 31.32 9.71 -0.78
CA TYR A 170 30.03 9.59 -1.48
C TYR A 170 29.39 8.20 -1.36
N SER A 171 30.12 7.14 -1.68
CA SER A 171 29.58 5.80 -1.94
C SER A 171 28.87 5.21 -0.71
N GLY A 172 29.50 5.25 0.47
CA GLY A 172 28.94 4.65 1.68
C GLY A 172 27.61 5.31 2.09
N THR A 173 27.58 6.64 2.12
CA THR A 173 26.37 7.40 2.44
C THR A 173 25.28 7.18 1.41
N TRP A 174 25.63 7.12 0.11
CA TRP A 174 24.65 6.92 -0.95
C TRP A 174 24.03 5.52 -0.87
N GLN A 175 24.86 4.50 -0.63
CA GLN A 175 24.43 3.11 -0.46
C GLN A 175 23.51 2.92 0.75
N LEU A 176 23.79 3.61 1.87
CA LEU A 176 22.91 3.58 3.04
C LEU A 176 21.48 4.02 2.67
N TRP A 177 21.35 5.18 2.01
CA TRP A 177 20.05 5.71 1.63
C TRP A 177 19.40 4.92 0.50
N ASN A 178 20.18 4.34 -0.43
CA ASN A 178 19.64 3.40 -1.42
C ASN A 178 19.12 2.09 -0.78
N THR A 179 19.81 1.59 0.23
CA THR A 179 19.38 0.41 0.99
C THR A 179 18.07 0.69 1.72
N ALA A 180 17.95 1.87 2.36
CA ALA A 180 16.68 2.31 2.94
C ALA A 180 15.56 2.33 1.88
N ARG A 181 15.77 2.97 0.73
CA ARG A 181 14.80 3.00 -0.38
C ARG A 181 14.40 1.60 -0.86
N THR A 182 15.36 0.68 -0.91
CA THR A 182 15.13 -0.73 -1.25
C THR A 182 14.22 -1.40 -0.23
N VAL A 183 14.51 -1.26 1.06
CA VAL A 183 13.70 -1.84 2.15
C VAL A 183 12.27 -1.30 2.13
N PHE A 184 12.10 0.02 2.08
CA PHE A 184 10.76 0.62 2.05
C PHE A 184 9.97 0.23 0.78
N SER A 185 10.62 0.17 -0.37
CA SER A 185 9.97 -0.29 -1.61
C SER A 185 9.61 -1.78 -1.55
N GLY A 186 10.45 -2.61 -0.92
CA GLY A 186 10.16 -4.02 -0.66
C GLY A 186 8.99 -4.21 0.30
N ILE A 187 8.91 -3.42 1.37
CA ILE A 187 7.75 -3.41 2.28
C ILE A 187 6.50 -2.99 1.51
N SER A 188 6.56 -1.94 0.69
CA SER A 188 5.44 -1.51 -0.15
C SER A 188 4.96 -2.62 -1.09
N LEU A 189 5.88 -3.34 -1.74
CA LEU A 189 5.58 -4.50 -2.58
C LEU A 189 4.86 -5.61 -1.80
N VAL A 190 5.36 -5.96 -0.62
CA VAL A 190 4.74 -6.98 0.24
C VAL A 190 3.33 -6.54 0.66
N LEU A 191 3.15 -5.29 1.08
CA LEU A 191 1.84 -4.75 1.47
C LEU A 191 0.86 -4.75 0.29
N ALA A 192 1.31 -4.41 -0.92
CA ALA A 192 0.51 -4.48 -2.14
C ALA A 192 0.10 -5.93 -2.46
N GLY A 193 1.03 -6.88 -2.32
CA GLY A 193 0.76 -8.32 -2.49
C GLY A 193 -0.28 -8.84 -1.49
N ILE A 194 -0.18 -8.44 -0.22
CA ILE A 194 -1.19 -8.76 0.80
C ILE A 194 -2.54 -8.14 0.43
N GLY A 195 -2.57 -6.88 0.01
CA GLY A 195 -3.79 -6.21 -0.45
C GLY A 195 -4.49 -6.96 -1.58
N LEU A 196 -3.72 -7.41 -2.57
CA LEU A 196 -4.22 -8.23 -3.68
C LEU A 196 -4.76 -9.57 -3.20
N ALA A 197 -4.04 -10.28 -2.33
CA ALA A 197 -4.48 -11.55 -1.76
C ALA A 197 -5.81 -11.42 -0.98
N ARG A 198 -6.00 -10.31 -0.25
CA ARG A 198 -7.26 -10.05 0.48
C ARG A 198 -8.47 -9.89 -0.43
N ILE A 199 -8.30 -9.36 -1.64
CA ILE A 199 -9.42 -9.30 -2.61
C ILE A 199 -9.83 -10.72 -3.02
N CYS A 200 -8.86 -11.62 -3.20
CA CYS A 200 -9.13 -13.00 -3.60
C CYS A 200 -9.80 -13.81 -2.49
N THR A 201 -9.36 -13.68 -1.24
CA THR A 201 -9.95 -14.42 -0.10
C THR A 201 -11.33 -13.91 0.28
N ASP A 202 -11.57 -12.61 0.19
CA ASP A 202 -12.87 -12.01 0.54
C ASP A 202 -13.94 -12.28 -0.55
N LYS A 203 -13.57 -12.81 -1.72
CA LYS A 203 -14.54 -13.32 -2.70
C LYS A 203 -15.09 -14.71 -2.35
N THR A 204 -14.32 -15.49 -1.59
CA THR A 204 -14.65 -16.89 -1.27
C THR A 204 -15.36 -17.08 0.07
N ALA A 205 -15.49 -16.00 0.87
CA ALA A 205 -16.16 -15.98 2.16
C ALA A 205 -17.46 -15.16 2.08
#